data_AF-A0AAW2KS44-F1
#
_entry.id   AF-A0AAW2KS44-F1
#
_cell.length_a   1.000
_cell.length_b   1.000
_cell.length_c   1.000
_cell.angle_alpha   90.00
_cell.angle_beta   90.00
_cell.angle_gamma   90.00
#
_symmetry.space_group_name_H-M   'P 1'
#
loop_
_entity.id
_entity.type
_entity.pdbx_description
1 polymer ?
#
loop_
_entity_poly.entity_id
_entity_poly.type
_entity_poly.pdbx_seq_one_letter_code
_entity_poly.pdbx_strand_id
1 'polypeptide(L)'
;MYDNTTDKAFIMRAALMCSVNCLPAYRMGSGWSTTGIMGCPICMDGTRTFYLQHGGKACYFNYHRQFLSKDHPYGRNKKAFTKNRVEYMVARPKLKRGQICDWVADISLSVEQTLTLPFGYGSDHKCTKESIFYTGKCI
;
A
#
# COMPACT_ATOMS: atom_id res chain seq x y z
N MET A 1 -1.49 -24.18 -19.43
CA MET A 1 -2.79 -23.56 -19.76
C MET A 1 -2.87 -23.46 -21.28
N TYR A 2 -4.05 -23.61 -21.86
CA TYR A 2 -4.22 -23.62 -23.33
C TYR A 2 -4.81 -22.29 -23.77
N ASP A 3 -4.16 -21.61 -24.72
CA ASP A 3 -4.71 -20.40 -25.34
C ASP A 3 -5.51 -20.80 -26.58
N ASN A 4 -6.83 -20.68 -26.49
CA ASN A 4 -7.75 -21.03 -27.57
C ASN A 4 -7.70 -20.05 -28.75
N THR A 5 -7.12 -18.85 -28.56
CA THR A 5 -6.98 -17.86 -29.63
C THR A 5 -5.75 -18.09 -30.49
N THR A 6 -4.69 -18.65 -29.91
CA THR A 6 -3.44 -18.96 -30.63
C THR A 6 -3.22 -20.45 -30.86
N ASP A 7 -4.16 -21.29 -30.39
CA ASP A 7 -4.18 -22.76 -30.49
C ASP A 7 -2.88 -23.41 -29.97
N LYS A 8 -2.34 -22.85 -28.88
CA LYS A 8 -1.04 -23.23 -28.32
C LYS A 8 -1.08 -23.38 -26.81
N ALA A 9 -0.32 -24.36 -26.32
CA ALA A 9 -0.05 -24.50 -24.90
C ALA A 9 0.99 -23.47 -24.45
N PHE A 10 0.70 -22.74 -23.38
CA PHE A 10 1.65 -21.84 -22.75
C PHE A 10 1.83 -22.14 -21.26
N ILE A 11 3.03 -21.84 -20.77
CA ILE A 11 3.38 -21.93 -19.36
C ILE A 11 2.88 -20.67 -18.67
N MET A 12 1.82 -20.82 -17.88
CA MET A 12 1.32 -19.75 -17.05
C MET A 12 2.23 -19.58 -15.83
N ARG A 13 2.85 -18.41 -15.71
CA ARG A 13 3.55 -17.99 -14.48
C ARG A 13 2.64 -17.04 -13.72
N ALA A 14 1.95 -17.54 -12.71
CA ALA A 14 1.18 -16.72 -11.79
C ALA A 14 2.06 -16.31 -10.61
N ALA A 15 2.08 -15.03 -10.26
CA ALA A 15 2.69 -14.53 -9.04
C ALA A 15 1.58 -14.20 -8.03
N LEU A 16 1.61 -14.84 -6.85
CA LEU A 16 0.69 -14.54 -5.77
C LEU A 16 1.10 -13.20 -5.13
N MET A 17 0.43 -12.10 -5.48
CA MET A 17 0.73 -10.79 -4.88
C MET A 17 0.21 -10.68 -3.45
N CYS A 18 -0.98 -11.23 -3.18
CA CYS A 18 -1.61 -11.36 -1.86
C CYS A 18 -2.94 -12.10 -2.00
N SER A 19 -3.25 -13.05 -1.11
CA SER A 19 -4.61 -13.55 -0.97
C SER A 19 -5.47 -12.52 -0.22
N VAL A 20 -6.80 -12.52 -0.38
CA VAL A 20 -7.71 -11.59 0.33
C VAL A 20 -7.51 -11.65 1.86
N ASN A 21 -7.06 -12.81 2.34
CA ASN A 21 -6.70 -13.14 3.72
C ASN A 21 -5.35 -12.53 4.16
N CYS A 22 -4.47 -12.17 3.22
CA CYS A 22 -3.19 -11.54 3.53
C CYS A 22 -3.37 -10.16 4.18
N LEU A 23 -4.44 -9.40 3.89
CA LEU A 23 -4.64 -8.09 4.54
C LEU A 23 -4.98 -8.21 6.03
N PRO A 24 -5.94 -9.05 6.46
CA PRO A 24 -6.16 -9.34 7.88
C PRO A 24 -4.94 -9.97 8.56
N ALA A 25 -4.29 -10.95 7.92
CA ALA A 25 -3.09 -11.59 8.47
C ALA A 25 -1.93 -10.60 8.59
N TYR A 26 -1.77 -9.70 7.61
CA TYR A 26 -0.79 -8.63 7.65
C TYR A 26 -1.10 -7.64 8.76
N ARG A 27 -2.35 -7.19 8.91
CA ARG A 27 -2.76 -6.33 10.04
C ARG A 27 -2.43 -6.97 11.39
N MET A 28 -2.71 -8.26 11.52
CA MET A 28 -2.42 -9.01 12.75
C MET A 28 -0.91 -9.17 12.99
N GLY A 29 -0.13 -9.52 11.97
CA GLY A 29 1.31 -9.71 12.14
C GLY A 29 2.06 -8.38 12.28
N SER A 30 1.83 -7.45 11.36
CA SER A 30 2.55 -6.17 11.31
C SER A 30 2.04 -5.13 12.29
N GLY A 31 0.84 -5.29 12.83
CA GLY A 31 0.17 -4.21 13.55
C GLY A 31 -0.25 -3.05 12.65
N TRP A 32 -0.13 -3.13 11.32
CA TRP A 32 -0.50 -2.03 10.43
C TRP A 32 -2.01 -1.87 10.33
N SER A 33 -2.53 -0.71 10.71
CA SER A 33 -3.92 -0.36 10.43
C SER A 33 -4.10 -0.11 8.94
N THR A 34 -4.95 -0.93 8.29
CA THR A 34 -5.32 -0.77 6.88
C THR A 34 -6.42 0.27 6.66
N THR A 35 -6.88 0.94 7.71
CA THR A 35 -7.99 1.90 7.65
C THR A 35 -7.50 3.34 7.53
N GLY A 36 -8.25 4.14 6.78
CA GLY A 36 -7.99 5.58 6.62
C GLY A 36 -6.90 5.92 5.60
N ILE A 37 -6.34 7.11 5.76
CA ILE A 37 -5.17 7.59 5.01
C ILE A 37 -3.93 6.78 5.44
N MET A 38 -3.02 6.48 4.50
CA MET A 38 -1.84 5.60 4.68
C MET A 38 -2.17 4.12 4.94
N GLY A 39 -3.35 3.64 4.56
CA GLY A 39 -3.75 2.24 4.78
C GLY A 39 -2.98 1.22 3.94
N CYS A 40 -2.25 1.64 2.89
CA CYS A 40 -1.46 0.72 2.07
C CYS A 40 -0.12 0.41 2.74
N PRO A 41 0.16 -0.84 3.13
CA PRO A 41 1.41 -1.19 3.80
C PRO A 41 2.64 -1.18 2.87
N ILE A 42 2.43 -1.17 1.55
CA ILE A 42 3.50 -1.12 0.55
C ILE A 42 3.92 0.32 0.28
N CYS A 43 2.93 1.21 0.24
CA CYS A 43 3.14 2.61 -0.12
C CYS A 43 3.29 3.50 1.12
N MET A 44 2.80 3.06 2.28
CA MET A 44 2.89 3.72 3.58
C MET A 44 2.52 5.22 3.49
N ASP A 45 3.39 6.10 3.99
CA ASP A 45 3.37 7.56 3.90
C ASP A 45 3.40 8.08 2.44
N GLY A 46 3.99 7.31 1.53
CA GLY A 46 4.02 7.59 0.09
C GLY A 46 2.67 7.39 -0.60
N THR A 47 1.66 6.87 0.09
CA THR A 47 0.32 6.70 -0.50
C THR A 47 -0.41 8.02 -0.53
N ARG A 48 -0.69 8.51 -1.74
CA ARG A 48 -1.58 9.67 -1.89
C ARG A 48 -3.02 9.25 -1.73
N THR A 49 -3.70 9.90 -0.80
CA THR A 49 -5.10 9.67 -0.46
C THR A 49 -5.75 10.97 -0.05
N PHE A 50 -7.08 11.03 -0.16
CA PHE A 50 -7.87 12.17 0.31
C PHE A 50 -9.14 11.65 0.99
N TYR A 51 -9.72 12.45 1.90
CA TYR A 51 -11.03 12.15 2.45
C TYR A 51 -12.14 12.63 1.50
N LEU A 52 -13.16 11.81 1.30
CA LEU A 52 -14.40 12.25 0.64
C LEU A 52 -15.09 13.25 1.57
N GLN A 53 -15.33 14.47 1.09
CA GLN A 53 -15.88 15.56 1.92
C GLN A 53 -17.20 15.18 2.60
N HIS A 54 -18.11 14.51 1.89
CA HIS A 54 -19.41 14.12 2.43
C HIS A 54 -19.42 12.72 3.07
N GLY A 55 -18.40 11.90 2.79
CA GLY A 55 -18.36 10.51 3.24
C GLY A 55 -17.45 10.26 4.43
N GLY A 56 -16.52 11.17 4.73
CA GLY A 56 -15.50 10.99 5.78
C GLY A 56 -14.55 9.80 5.56
N LYS A 57 -14.69 9.08 4.44
CA LYS A 57 -13.90 7.89 4.11
C LYS A 57 -12.69 8.27 3.29
N ALA A 58 -11.55 7.65 3.61
CA ALA A 58 -10.35 7.78 2.80
C ALA A 58 -10.58 7.16 1.42
N CYS A 59 -10.17 7.89 0.39
CA CYS A 59 -10.30 7.53 -1.00
C CYS A 59 -8.93 7.49 -1.67
N TYR A 60 -8.73 6.41 -2.42
CA TYR A 60 -7.52 6.14 -3.22
C TYR A 60 -7.79 6.40 -4.71
N PHE A 61 -8.94 7.00 -5.02
CA PHE A 61 -9.34 7.31 -6.39
C PHE A 61 -8.30 8.23 -7.03
N ASN A 62 -8.10 8.09 -8.34
CA ASN A 62 -7.09 8.80 -9.13
C ASN A 62 -5.62 8.39 -8.89
N TYR A 63 -5.23 8.03 -7.67
CA TYR A 63 -3.83 7.83 -7.30
C TYR A 63 -3.22 6.48 -7.70
N HIS A 64 -4.04 5.46 -7.98
CA HIS A 64 -3.55 4.18 -8.52
C HIS A 64 -2.90 4.31 -9.91
N ARG A 65 -3.15 5.42 -10.64
CA ARG A 65 -2.56 5.64 -11.97
C ARG A 65 -1.07 5.94 -11.95
N GLN A 66 -0.49 6.26 -10.80
CA GLN A 66 0.95 6.49 -10.64
C GLN A 66 1.80 5.23 -10.94
N PHE A 67 1.18 4.04 -10.88
CA PHE A 67 1.83 2.76 -11.18
C PHE A 67 1.77 2.39 -12.67
N LEU A 68 1.10 3.19 -13.49
CA LEU A 68 1.04 2.99 -14.93
C LEU A 68 2.32 3.53 -15.58
N SER A 69 2.64 3.03 -16.78
CA SER A 69 3.74 3.60 -17.57
C SER A 69 3.46 5.08 -17.89
N LYS A 70 4.53 5.86 -18.06
CA LYS A 70 4.46 7.30 -18.32
C LYS A 70 3.60 7.66 -19.55
N ASP A 71 3.57 6.76 -20.53
CA ASP A 71 2.82 6.93 -21.79
C ASP A 71 1.45 6.24 -21.79
N HIS A 72 1.01 5.71 -20.64
CA HIS A 72 -0.28 5.05 -20.56
C HIS A 72 -1.44 6.04 -20.82
N PRO A 73 -2.40 5.73 -21.71
CA PRO A 73 -3.49 6.63 -22.08
C PRO A 73 -4.30 7.16 -20.88
N TYR A 74 -4.48 6.33 -19.86
CA TYR A 74 -5.20 6.70 -18.64
C TYR A 74 -4.49 7.76 -17.80
N GLY A 75 -3.17 7.92 -17.91
CA GLY A 75 -2.46 9.01 -17.26
C GLY A 75 -2.99 10.37 -17.71
N ARG A 76 -3.25 10.51 -19.02
CA ARG A 76 -3.71 11.74 -19.71
C ARG A 76 -5.22 11.91 -19.78
N ASN A 77 -5.99 10.94 -19.27
CA ASN A 77 -7.45 10.94 -19.39
C ASN A 77 -8.09 11.90 -18.37
N LYS A 78 -8.50 13.08 -18.86
CA LYS A 78 -9.16 14.14 -18.07
C LYS A 78 -10.67 13.95 -17.85
N LYS A 79 -11.27 12.94 -18.51
CA LYS A 79 -12.73 12.72 -18.54
C LYS A 79 -13.18 11.56 -17.65
N ALA A 80 -12.48 10.43 -17.71
CA ALA A 80 -12.88 9.21 -16.99
C ALA A 80 -12.50 9.21 -15.49
N PHE A 81 -11.70 10.19 -15.05
CA PHE A 81 -11.22 10.28 -13.67
C PHE A 81 -11.51 11.65 -13.07
N THR A 82 -10.63 12.17 -12.21
CA THR A 82 -10.79 13.54 -11.69
C THR A 82 -10.82 14.54 -12.84
N LYS A 83 -11.92 15.28 -12.94
CA LYS A 83 -12.20 16.22 -14.02
C LYS A 83 -11.02 17.18 -14.20
N ASN A 84 -10.58 17.32 -15.45
CA ASN A 84 -9.50 18.23 -15.85
C ASN A 84 -8.14 17.95 -15.20
N ARG A 85 -7.94 16.78 -14.60
CA ARG A 85 -6.66 16.41 -13.96
C ARG A 85 -5.92 15.38 -14.78
N VAL A 86 -4.64 15.64 -15.04
CA VAL A 86 -3.71 14.69 -15.63
C VAL A 86 -2.76 14.21 -14.54
N GLU A 87 -2.49 12.91 -14.52
CA GLU A 87 -1.51 12.33 -13.58
C GLU A 87 -0.22 12.05 -14.35
N TYR A 88 0.80 12.87 -14.11
CA TYR A 88 2.17 12.69 -14.62
C TYR A 88 3.11 12.08 -13.57
N MET A 89 2.54 11.69 -12.43
CA MET A 89 3.29 11.35 -11.25
C MET A 89 3.85 9.94 -11.35
N VAL A 90 5.14 9.81 -11.05
CA VAL A 90 5.80 8.50 -10.94
C VAL A 90 5.48 7.95 -9.55
N ALA A 91 5.03 6.69 -9.48
CA ALA A 91 4.91 5.98 -8.20
C ALA A 91 6.22 6.10 -7.41
N ARG A 92 6.12 6.31 -6.09
CA ARG A 92 7.29 6.13 -5.22
C ARG A 92 7.85 4.72 -5.49
N PRO A 93 9.18 4.56 -5.67
CA PRO A 93 9.77 3.24 -5.80
C PRO A 93 9.29 2.37 -4.65
N LYS A 94 8.92 1.11 -4.94
CA LYS A 94 8.60 0.15 -3.89
C LYS A 94 9.80 0.10 -2.94
N LEU A 95 9.55 0.35 -1.65
CA LEU A 95 10.62 0.26 -0.65
C LEU A 95 11.19 -1.16 -0.67
N LYS A 96 12.52 -1.25 -0.68
CA LYS A 96 13.19 -2.55 -0.51
C LYS A 96 12.99 -3.03 0.93
N ARG A 97 13.05 -4.34 1.14
CA ARG A 97 12.89 -4.95 2.48
C ARG A 97 13.77 -4.28 3.55
N GLY A 98 15.03 -3.97 3.23
CA GLY A 98 15.94 -3.27 4.15
C GLY A 98 15.45 -1.86 4.53
N GLN A 99 14.91 -1.10 3.57
CA GLN A 99 14.38 0.24 3.87
C GLN A 99 13.11 0.19 4.73
N ILE A 100 12.29 -0.85 4.55
CA ILE A 100 11.12 -1.10 5.39
C ILE A 100 11.57 -1.45 6.81
N CYS A 101 12.59 -2.30 6.94
CA CYS A 101 13.20 -2.64 8.23
C CYS A 101 13.69 -1.40 8.99
N ASP A 102 14.51 -0.57 8.34
CA ASP A 102 15.09 0.63 8.96
C ASP A 102 13.99 1.61 9.40
N TRP A 103 12.97 1.79 8.54
CA TRP A 103 11.83 2.63 8.84
C TRP A 103 11.00 2.11 10.03
N VAL A 104 10.76 0.80 10.12
CA VAL A 104 10.00 0.22 11.23
C VAL A 104 10.81 0.21 12.53
N ALA A 105 12.14 0.08 12.46
CA ALA A 105 13.01 0.13 13.64
C ALA A 105 13.00 1.51 14.32
N ASP A 106 12.81 2.58 13.55
CA ASP A 106 12.72 3.96 14.06
C ASP A 106 11.37 4.25 14.75
N ILE A 107 10.34 3.46 14.44
CA ILE A 107 9.06 3.50 15.16
C ILE A 107 9.30 2.84 16.52
N SER A 108 9.71 3.65 17.50
CA SER A 108 9.91 3.23 18.89
C SER A 108 8.56 2.82 19.51
N LEU A 109 8.20 1.54 19.38
CA LEU A 109 6.97 0.98 19.92
C LEU A 109 7.24 0.44 21.31
N SER A 110 6.88 1.19 22.36
CA SER A 110 6.91 0.70 23.73
C SER A 110 5.94 -0.47 23.90
N VAL A 111 6.50 -1.65 24.16
CA VAL A 111 5.81 -2.94 24.29
C VAL A 111 5.11 -3.01 25.65
N GLU A 112 4.09 -2.20 25.92
CA GLU A 112 3.21 -2.45 27.07
C GLU A 112 1.73 -2.14 26.74
N GLN A 113 0.98 -3.22 26.49
CA GLN A 113 -0.44 -3.39 26.81
C GLN A 113 -1.44 -2.28 26.37
N THR A 114 -1.92 -2.45 25.13
CA THR A 114 -3.35 -2.46 24.70
C THR A 114 -4.28 -1.26 24.86
N LEU A 115 -3.91 -0.11 25.44
CA LEU A 115 -4.86 1.02 25.54
C LEU A 115 -4.42 2.33 24.87
N THR A 116 -3.15 2.47 24.52
CA THR A 116 -2.63 3.70 23.93
C THR A 116 -2.03 3.44 22.55
N LEU A 117 -2.38 4.30 21.60
CA LEU A 117 -1.79 4.29 20.26
C LEU A 117 -0.33 4.75 20.37
N PRO A 118 0.60 4.16 19.60
CA PRO A 118 2.00 4.56 19.68
C PRO A 118 2.23 6.00 19.26
N PHE A 119 3.28 6.62 19.78
CA PHE A 119 3.66 7.98 19.41
C PHE A 119 3.88 8.09 17.89
N GLY A 120 3.30 9.10 17.24
CA GLY A 120 3.34 9.25 15.78
C GLY A 120 2.21 8.51 15.03
N TYR A 121 1.34 7.76 15.73
CA TYR A 121 0.22 7.08 15.09
C TYR A 121 -0.76 8.06 14.42
N GLY A 122 -1.02 7.82 13.13
CA GLY A 122 -1.92 8.61 12.31
C GLY A 122 -1.28 9.79 11.58
N SER A 123 -0.07 10.17 12.00
CA SER A 123 0.73 11.23 11.39
C SER A 123 1.88 10.62 10.60
N ASP A 124 2.75 9.86 11.27
CA ASP A 124 4.00 9.32 10.71
C ASP A 124 3.83 7.86 10.29
N HIS A 125 3.04 7.08 11.05
CA HIS A 125 2.78 5.67 10.75
C HIS A 125 1.37 5.22 11.18
N LYS A 126 0.99 4.00 10.77
CA LYS A 126 -0.29 3.35 11.15
C LYS A 126 -0.10 2.05 11.95
N CYS A 127 1.10 1.77 12.42
CA CYS A 127 1.37 0.67 13.36
C CYS A 127 0.59 0.87 14.68
N THR A 128 -0.24 -0.10 15.04
CA THR A 128 -0.97 -0.17 16.32
C THR A 128 -0.25 -1.03 17.36
N LYS A 129 0.76 -1.80 16.93
CA LYS A 129 1.60 -2.65 17.78
C LYS A 129 2.90 -2.97 17.06
N GLU A 130 3.83 -3.55 17.79
CA GLU A 130 5.07 -4.08 17.23
C GLU A 130 4.80 -5.14 16.15
N SER A 131 5.58 -5.07 15.06
CA SER A 131 5.43 -5.94 13.92
C SER A 131 6.28 -7.19 14.07
N ILE A 132 5.66 -8.37 14.09
CA ILE A 132 6.42 -9.64 14.09
C ILE A 132 7.19 -9.89 12.79
N PHE A 133 6.90 -9.12 11.73
CA PHE A 133 7.63 -9.21 10.46
C PHE A 133 8.93 -8.41 10.45
N TYR A 134 9.04 -7.45 11.36
CA TYR A 134 10.11 -6.46 11.38
C TYR A 134 10.85 -6.42 12.73
N THR A 135 10.42 -7.20 13.71
CA THR A 135 11.11 -7.38 15.00
C THR A 135 12.08 -8.54 14.94
N GLY A 136 13.30 -8.29 15.43
CA GLY A 136 14.45 -9.17 15.28
C GLY A 136 15.23 -8.81 14.02
N LYS A 137 16.44 -8.27 14.25
CA LYS A 137 17.48 -7.91 13.26
C LYS A 137 17.21 -8.47 11.86
N CYS A 138 17.09 -7.58 10.89
CA CYS A 138 16.93 -7.95 9.50
C CYS A 138 18.11 -8.81 9.04
N ILE A 139 17.90 -10.13 9.01
CA ILE A 139 18.81 -11.15 8.47
C ILE A 139 18.65 -11.19 6.95
#